data_AF-A0A9D9ZG84-F1
#
_entry.id   AF-A0A9D9ZG84-F1
#
_cell.length_a   1.000
_cell.length_b   1.000
_cell.length_c   1.000
_cell.angle_alpha   90.00
_cell.angle_beta   90.00
_cell.angle_gamma   90.00
#
_symmetry.space_group_name_H-M   'P 1'
#
loop_
_entity.id
_entity.type
_entity.pdbx_description
1 polymer ?
#
loop_
_entity_poly.entity_id
_entity_poly.type
_entity_poly.pdbx_seq_one_letter_code
_entity_poly.pdbx_strand_id
1 'polypeptide(L)'
;MKKIKNKIILLVMMLGLKIISFSYEDYYEKVYTIKVSKEELYKEINATLKQKKRLEKIFETYQKKAEKIENRLIKFENKKIELGKIEFKRYEEISKVLSENQLQSFNIFINSQKLAFEQKNDKIKNLIDNLNLTNEQKSEILRYERNFQRYINNIEISSLPTEKYITEYEKAKNIRNEKMRSILTIEQLKIIEE
;
A
#
# COMPACT_ATOMS: atom_id res chain seq x y z
N MET A 1 20.06 17.66 0.94
CA MET A 1 19.04 17.28 -0.07
C MET A 1 19.29 15.93 -0.76
N LYS A 2 20.51 15.60 -1.24
CA LYS A 2 20.81 14.27 -1.85
C LYS A 2 20.48 13.06 -0.97
N LYS A 3 20.82 13.09 0.34
CA LYS A 3 20.54 11.96 1.27
C LYS A 3 19.05 11.67 1.51
N ILE A 4 18.14 12.62 1.27
CA ILE A 4 16.70 12.46 1.50
C ILE A 4 16.03 11.79 0.29
N LYS A 5 16.42 12.18 -0.94
CA LYS A 5 16.00 11.50 -2.19
C LYS A 5 16.34 10.00 -2.16
N ASN A 6 17.57 9.65 -1.75
CA ASN A 6 18.04 8.26 -1.69
C ASN A 6 17.24 7.36 -0.73
N LYS A 7 16.61 7.92 0.32
CA LYS A 7 15.76 7.16 1.25
C LYS A 7 14.35 6.94 0.70
N ILE A 8 13.84 7.87 -0.11
CA ILE A 8 12.48 7.80 -0.68
C ILE A 8 12.42 6.77 -1.81
N ILE A 9 13.43 6.71 -2.68
CA ILE A 9 13.42 5.78 -3.82
C ILE A 9 13.62 4.34 -3.36
N LEU A 10 14.43 4.09 -2.32
CA LEU A 10 14.55 2.76 -1.74
C LEU A 10 13.27 2.34 -0.97
N LEU A 11 12.57 3.29 -0.35
CA LEU A 11 11.23 3.07 0.23
C LEU A 11 10.21 2.70 -0.86
N VAL A 12 10.28 3.35 -2.02
CA VAL A 12 9.45 3.07 -3.21
C VAL A 12 9.80 1.71 -3.81
N MET A 13 11.09 1.35 -3.87
CA MET A 13 11.55 0.02 -4.27
C MET A 13 11.04 -1.04 -3.29
N MET A 14 11.04 -0.78 -1.99
CA MET A 14 10.52 -1.69 -0.96
C MET A 14 8.99 -1.80 -0.93
N LEU A 15 8.27 -0.73 -1.25
CA LEU A 15 6.84 -0.80 -1.54
C LEU A 15 6.61 -1.68 -2.77
N GLY A 16 7.42 -1.52 -3.83
CA GLY A 16 7.48 -2.43 -4.96
C GLY A 16 7.83 -3.87 -4.57
N LEU A 17 8.72 -4.10 -3.59
CA LEU A 17 9.22 -5.43 -3.21
C LEU A 17 8.33 -6.20 -2.23
N LYS A 18 7.54 -5.50 -1.39
CA LYS A 18 6.37 -6.10 -0.74
C LYS A 18 5.33 -6.59 -1.77
N ILE A 19 5.41 -6.10 -3.00
CA ILE A 19 4.58 -6.52 -4.13
C ILE A 19 5.28 -7.62 -4.98
N ILE A 20 6.61 -7.60 -5.11
CA ILE A 20 7.43 -8.59 -5.86
C ILE A 20 7.48 -9.99 -5.20
N SER A 21 6.95 -10.17 -3.99
CA SER A 21 6.80 -11.51 -3.37
C SER A 21 5.77 -12.40 -4.06
N PHE A 22 5.15 -11.88 -5.11
CA PHE A 22 4.24 -12.57 -5.99
C PHE A 22 4.82 -12.51 -7.41
N SER A 23 4.52 -13.51 -8.23
CA SER A 23 5.09 -13.62 -9.59
C SER A 23 4.87 -12.33 -10.38
N TYR A 24 5.67 -12.09 -11.42
CA TYR A 24 5.54 -10.89 -12.27
C TYR A 24 4.13 -10.73 -12.87
N GLU A 25 3.36 -11.82 -12.97
CA GLU A 25 1.94 -11.84 -13.34
C GLU A 25 1.03 -11.38 -12.18
N ASP A 26 1.34 -11.75 -10.94
CA ASP A 26 0.57 -11.38 -9.76
C ASP A 26 0.70 -9.88 -9.35
N TYR A 27 1.72 -9.16 -9.85
CA TYR A 27 1.91 -7.72 -9.57
C TYR A 27 0.71 -6.88 -10.04
N TYR A 28 0.06 -7.31 -11.12
CA TYR A 28 -1.13 -6.67 -11.68
C TYR A 28 -2.43 -7.17 -11.04
N GLU A 29 -2.34 -8.26 -10.27
CA GLU A 29 -3.46 -9.01 -9.70
C GLU A 29 -3.50 -8.89 -8.17
N LYS A 30 -3.22 -7.71 -7.62
CA LYS A 30 -3.59 -7.41 -6.23
C LYS A 30 -4.73 -6.41 -6.19
N VAL A 31 -5.78 -6.73 -5.46
CA VAL A 31 -6.80 -5.74 -5.08
C VAL A 31 -6.12 -4.84 -4.06
N TYR A 32 -5.65 -3.69 -4.52
CA TYR A 32 -4.96 -2.76 -3.65
C TYR A 32 -5.94 -2.10 -2.69
N THR A 33 -5.59 -2.08 -1.40
CA THR A 33 -6.32 -1.31 -0.40
C THR A 33 -5.86 0.15 -0.44
N ILE A 34 -6.68 1.03 -1.00
CA ILE A 34 -6.44 2.48 -0.95
C ILE A 34 -6.79 2.97 0.46
N LYS A 35 -5.77 3.45 1.18
CA LYS A 35 -5.97 4.10 2.48
C LYS A 35 -6.36 5.55 2.25
N VAL A 36 -7.59 5.87 2.62
CA VAL A 36 -8.17 7.22 2.50
C VAL A 36 -8.37 7.78 3.90
N SER A 37 -7.95 9.03 4.12
CA SER A 37 -8.22 9.72 5.38
C SER A 37 -9.72 9.99 5.53
N LYS A 38 -10.33 9.45 6.58
CA LYS A 38 -11.75 9.70 6.89
C LYS A 38 -11.99 11.19 7.17
N GLU A 39 -11.03 11.87 7.79
CA GLU A 39 -11.13 13.29 8.13
C GLU A 39 -11.14 14.17 6.87
N GLU A 40 -10.24 13.90 5.93
CA GLU A 40 -10.20 14.60 4.64
C GLU A 40 -11.48 14.35 3.85
N LEU A 41 -11.94 13.09 3.79
CA LEU A 41 -13.20 12.74 3.15
C LEU A 41 -14.37 13.52 3.75
N TYR A 42 -14.48 13.56 5.07
CA TYR A 42 -15.58 14.25 5.76
C TYR A 42 -15.54 15.76 5.55
N LYS A 43 -14.35 16.35 5.43
CA LYS A 43 -14.18 17.75 5.08
C LYS A 43 -14.64 18.02 3.65
N GLU A 44 -14.23 17.17 2.71
CA GLU A 44 -14.53 17.33 1.28
C GLU A 44 -16.02 17.25 0.98
N ILE A 45 -16.75 16.35 1.65
CA ILE A 45 -18.21 16.21 1.47
C ILE A 45 -19.01 17.10 2.43
N ASN A 46 -18.34 17.94 3.21
CA ASN A 46 -18.93 18.77 4.27
C ASN A 46 -19.92 17.96 5.15
N ALA A 47 -19.48 16.82 5.67
CA ALA A 47 -20.34 15.88 6.40
C ALA A 47 -20.76 16.45 7.77
N THR A 48 -22.05 16.39 8.06
CA THR A 48 -22.57 16.66 9.42
C THR A 48 -22.13 15.59 10.41
N LEU A 49 -22.12 15.89 11.71
CA LEU A 49 -21.76 14.91 12.75
C LEU A 49 -22.62 13.64 12.69
N LYS A 50 -23.92 13.78 12.38
CA LYS A 50 -24.84 12.65 12.21
C LYS A 50 -24.46 11.79 11.00
N GLN A 51 -24.06 12.40 9.89
CA GLN A 51 -23.58 11.69 8.70
C GLN A 51 -22.26 10.98 8.98
N LYS A 52 -21.29 11.64 9.63
CA LYS A 52 -19.99 11.03 10.00
C LYS A 52 -20.21 9.72 10.78
N LYS A 53 -21.01 9.75 11.84
CA LYS A 53 -21.34 8.55 12.66
C LYS A 53 -21.97 7.42 11.85
N ARG A 54 -22.84 7.74 10.88
CA ARG A 54 -23.45 6.71 10.01
C ARG A 54 -22.44 6.15 9.02
N LEU A 55 -21.64 7.00 8.40
CA LEU A 55 -20.58 6.61 7.46
C LEU A 55 -19.51 5.76 8.14
N GLU A 56 -19.09 6.07 9.37
CA GLU A 56 -18.14 5.27 10.14
C GLU A 56 -18.61 3.82 10.29
N LYS A 57 -19.88 3.63 10.71
CA LYS A 57 -20.48 2.30 10.83
C LYS A 57 -20.51 1.55 9.50
N ILE A 58 -20.83 2.25 8.40
CA ILE A 58 -20.82 1.67 7.06
C ILE A 58 -19.38 1.24 6.72
N PHE A 59 -18.40 2.13 6.86
CA PHE A 59 -17.01 1.82 6.54
C PHE A 59 -16.46 0.65 7.34
N GLU A 60 -16.68 0.60 8.66
CA GLU A 60 -16.24 -0.51 9.51
C GLU A 60 -16.90 -1.83 9.12
N THR A 61 -18.21 -1.81 8.83
CA THR A 61 -18.96 -3.01 8.44
C THR A 61 -18.42 -3.58 7.13
N TYR A 62 -18.22 -2.74 6.13
CA TYR A 62 -17.76 -3.18 4.81
C TYR A 62 -16.25 -3.49 4.78
N GLN A 63 -15.45 -2.82 5.61
CA GLN A 63 -14.05 -3.18 5.82
C GLN A 63 -13.92 -4.60 6.37
N LYS A 64 -14.66 -4.94 7.45
CA LYS A 64 -14.66 -6.30 8.01
C LYS A 64 -15.13 -7.36 7.01
N LYS A 65 -16.08 -7.01 6.13
CA LYS A 65 -16.52 -7.91 5.05
C LYS A 65 -15.40 -8.12 4.01
N ALA A 66 -14.69 -7.07 3.62
CA ALA A 66 -13.58 -7.15 2.68
C ALA A 66 -12.41 -7.98 3.25
N GLU A 67 -12.02 -7.75 4.49
CA GLU A 67 -10.97 -8.50 5.21
C GLU A 67 -11.26 -10.01 5.24
N LYS A 68 -12.54 -10.39 5.43
CA LYS A 68 -12.95 -11.79 5.36
C LYS A 68 -12.73 -12.41 3.99
N ILE A 69 -12.95 -11.68 2.90
CA ILE A 69 -12.71 -12.18 1.53
C ILE A 69 -11.21 -12.27 1.25
N GLU A 70 -10.44 -11.27 1.68
CA GLU A 70 -9.00 -11.22 1.47
C GLU A 70 -8.28 -12.41 2.11
N ASN A 71 -8.72 -12.80 3.32
CA ASN A 71 -8.18 -13.94 4.07
C ASN A 71 -8.57 -15.33 3.50
N ARG A 72 -9.46 -15.41 2.50
CA ARG A 72 -9.85 -16.70 1.90
C ARG A 72 -8.76 -17.21 0.94
N LEU A 73 -8.54 -18.51 0.93
CA LEU A 73 -7.64 -19.21 -0.01
C LEU A 73 -8.38 -19.53 -1.33
N ILE A 74 -8.80 -18.49 -2.05
CA ILE A 74 -9.45 -18.61 -3.37
C ILE A 74 -8.64 -17.88 -4.44
N LYS A 75 -8.88 -18.22 -5.72
CA LYS A 75 -8.26 -17.55 -6.87
C LYS A 75 -8.51 -16.03 -6.84
N PHE A 76 -7.53 -15.27 -7.32
CA PHE A 76 -7.58 -13.81 -7.31
C PHE A 76 -8.82 -13.23 -8.02
N GLU A 77 -9.12 -13.70 -9.23
CA GLU A 77 -10.28 -13.21 -9.98
C GLU A 77 -11.60 -13.38 -9.23
N ASN A 78 -11.73 -14.46 -8.46
CA ASN A 78 -12.90 -14.67 -7.61
C ASN A 78 -12.94 -13.67 -6.45
N LYS A 79 -11.78 -13.33 -5.84
CA LYS A 79 -11.71 -12.26 -4.82
C LYS A 79 -12.12 -10.92 -5.40
N LYS A 80 -11.65 -10.57 -6.61
CA LYS A 80 -11.97 -9.31 -7.29
C LYS A 80 -13.46 -9.15 -7.50
N ILE A 81 -14.13 -10.20 -7.99
CA ILE A 81 -15.59 -10.21 -8.19
C ILE A 81 -16.33 -10.02 -6.86
N GLU A 82 -15.93 -10.74 -5.80
CA GLU A 82 -16.58 -10.62 -4.49
C GLU A 82 -16.34 -9.25 -3.84
N LEU A 83 -15.13 -8.70 -3.94
CA LEU A 83 -14.80 -7.37 -3.44
C LEU A 83 -15.54 -6.27 -4.22
N GLY A 84 -15.75 -6.43 -5.53
CA GLY A 84 -16.59 -5.54 -6.33
C GLY A 84 -18.04 -5.52 -5.83
N LYS A 85 -18.61 -6.67 -5.46
CA LYS A 85 -19.95 -6.75 -4.86
C LYS A 85 -20.01 -6.03 -3.51
N ILE A 86 -18.94 -6.11 -2.70
CA ILE A 86 -18.82 -5.39 -1.43
C ILE A 86 -18.73 -3.88 -1.65
N GLU A 87 -17.92 -3.43 -2.62
CA GLU A 87 -17.78 -2.01 -2.96
C GLU A 87 -19.11 -1.42 -3.44
N PHE A 88 -19.83 -2.13 -4.31
CA PHE A 88 -21.14 -1.71 -4.81
C PHE A 88 -22.16 -1.55 -3.67
N LYS A 89 -22.31 -2.56 -2.81
CA LYS A 89 -23.23 -2.50 -1.66
C LYS A 89 -22.84 -1.42 -0.66
N ARG A 90 -21.54 -1.18 -0.45
CA ARG A 90 -21.05 -0.08 0.38
C ARG A 90 -21.49 1.25 -0.21
N TYR A 91 -21.38 1.43 -1.52
CA TYR A 91 -21.78 2.64 -2.22
C TYR A 91 -23.29 2.91 -2.10
N GLU A 92 -24.13 1.88 -2.27
CA GLU A 92 -25.58 1.99 -2.05
C GLU A 92 -25.94 2.44 -0.62
N GLU A 93 -25.22 1.96 0.39
CA GLU A 93 -25.47 2.40 1.78
C GLU A 93 -25.01 3.84 2.02
N ILE A 94 -23.92 4.27 1.36
CA ILE A 94 -23.43 5.66 1.44
C ILE A 94 -24.42 6.62 0.77
N SER A 95 -24.98 6.26 -0.39
CA SER A 95 -25.94 7.11 -1.12
C SER A 95 -27.22 7.37 -0.32
N LYS A 96 -27.61 6.47 0.58
CA LYS A 96 -28.72 6.66 1.54
C LYS A 96 -28.41 7.63 2.69
N VAL A 97 -27.15 8.03 2.86
CA VAL A 97 -26.68 8.91 3.96
C VAL A 97 -26.36 10.32 3.46
N LEU A 98 -25.86 10.43 2.23
CA LEU A 98 -25.43 11.68 1.62
C LEU A 98 -26.54 12.29 0.77
N SER A 99 -26.57 13.63 0.68
CA SER A 99 -27.35 14.28 -0.39
C SER A 99 -26.67 14.08 -1.75
N GLU A 100 -27.38 14.38 -2.84
CA GLU A 100 -26.84 14.26 -4.20
C GLU A 100 -25.54 15.04 -4.38
N ASN A 101 -25.52 16.31 -3.94
CA ASN A 101 -24.31 17.15 -4.02
C ASN A 101 -23.14 16.56 -3.21
N GLN A 102 -23.41 16.04 -2.00
CA GLN A 102 -22.37 15.42 -1.17
C GLN A 102 -21.87 14.10 -1.78
N LEU A 103 -22.75 13.34 -2.43
CA LEU A 103 -22.40 12.11 -3.12
C LEU A 103 -21.55 12.40 -4.37
N GLN A 104 -21.82 13.50 -5.08
CA GLN A 104 -20.96 13.97 -6.17
C GLN A 104 -19.56 14.33 -5.66
N SER A 105 -19.45 15.11 -4.58
CA SER A 105 -18.16 15.42 -3.95
C SER A 105 -17.43 14.16 -3.48
N PHE A 106 -18.17 13.21 -2.89
CA PHE A 106 -17.63 11.90 -2.52
C PHE A 106 -17.02 11.18 -3.72
N ASN A 107 -17.74 11.12 -4.84
CA ASN A 107 -17.27 10.45 -6.06
C ASN A 107 -16.01 11.10 -6.62
N ILE A 108 -16.00 12.44 -6.72
CA ILE A 108 -14.85 13.21 -7.21
C ILE A 108 -13.62 12.91 -6.33
N PHE A 109 -13.79 12.96 -5.01
CA PHE A 109 -12.72 12.68 -4.07
C PHE A 109 -12.20 11.24 -4.18
N ILE A 110 -13.08 10.24 -4.17
CA ILE A 110 -12.66 8.84 -4.27
C ILE A 110 -11.96 8.55 -5.60
N ASN A 111 -12.45 9.12 -6.70
CA ASN A 111 -11.82 8.95 -8.02
C ASN A 111 -10.45 9.63 -8.07
N SER A 112 -10.27 10.80 -7.45
CA SER A 112 -8.95 11.44 -7.38
C SER A 112 -7.97 10.61 -6.56
N GLN A 113 -8.42 10.00 -5.46
CA GLN A 113 -7.58 9.08 -4.67
C GLN A 113 -7.21 7.82 -5.47
N LYS A 114 -8.15 7.26 -6.25
CA LYS A 114 -7.89 6.13 -7.16
C LYS A 114 -6.85 6.50 -8.22
N LEU A 115 -7.03 7.63 -8.89
CA LEU A 115 -6.10 8.10 -9.91
C LEU A 115 -4.70 8.39 -9.33
N ALA A 116 -4.62 9.05 -8.18
CA ALA A 116 -3.34 9.33 -7.53
C ALA A 116 -2.63 8.02 -7.10
N PHE A 117 -3.40 7.00 -6.75
CA PHE A 117 -2.87 5.67 -6.44
C PHE A 117 -2.36 4.95 -7.70
N GLU A 118 -3.13 4.94 -8.78
CA GLU A 118 -2.73 4.38 -10.09
C GLU A 118 -1.44 5.02 -10.60
N GLN A 119 -1.36 6.36 -10.59
CA GLN A 119 -0.17 7.09 -11.00
C GLN A 119 1.07 6.74 -10.16
N LYS A 120 0.90 6.48 -8.86
CA LYS A 120 2.01 6.03 -8.00
C LYS A 120 2.45 4.62 -8.39
N ASN A 121 1.51 3.73 -8.68
CA ASN A 121 1.82 2.37 -9.11
C ASN A 121 2.50 2.34 -10.48
N ASP A 122 2.06 3.16 -11.42
CA ASP A 122 2.68 3.28 -12.75
C ASP A 122 4.11 3.78 -12.63
N LYS A 123 4.37 4.76 -11.77
CA LYS A 123 5.73 5.22 -11.47
C LYS A 123 6.60 4.12 -10.88
N ILE A 124 6.06 3.32 -9.94
CA ILE A 124 6.79 2.18 -9.35
C ILE A 124 7.07 1.13 -10.41
N LYS A 125 6.08 0.79 -11.23
CA LYS A 125 6.20 -0.17 -12.32
C LYS A 125 7.30 0.27 -13.29
N ASN A 126 7.22 1.50 -13.78
CA ASN A 126 8.21 2.04 -14.71
C ASN A 126 9.61 2.04 -14.10
N LEU A 127 9.75 2.35 -12.80
CA LEU A 127 11.03 2.25 -12.10
C LEU A 127 11.56 0.81 -12.07
N ILE A 128 10.71 -0.17 -11.75
CA ILE A 128 11.09 -1.60 -11.71
C ILE A 128 11.47 -2.10 -13.10
N ASP A 129 10.67 -1.78 -14.12
CA ASP A 129 10.92 -2.15 -15.51
C ASP A 129 12.26 -1.55 -15.98
N ASN A 130 12.52 -0.26 -15.67
CA ASN A 130 13.78 0.41 -16.01
C ASN A 130 14.99 -0.15 -15.26
N LEU A 131 14.81 -0.61 -14.01
CA LEU A 131 15.88 -1.28 -13.26
C LEU A 131 16.29 -2.60 -13.88
N ASN A 132 15.39 -3.24 -14.64
CA ASN A 132 15.65 -4.48 -15.37
C ASN A 132 16.41 -5.52 -14.53
N LEU A 133 15.89 -5.77 -13.31
CA LEU A 133 16.55 -6.65 -12.35
C LEU A 133 16.57 -8.10 -12.86
N THR A 134 17.72 -8.78 -12.70
CA THR A 134 17.82 -10.20 -13.00
C THR A 134 16.97 -11.03 -12.03
N ASN A 135 16.63 -12.26 -12.40
CA ASN A 135 15.88 -13.14 -11.50
C ASN A 135 16.63 -13.44 -10.19
N GLU A 136 17.96 -13.53 -10.25
CA GLU A 136 18.81 -13.69 -9.06
C GLU A 136 18.72 -12.46 -8.16
N GLN A 137 18.87 -11.25 -8.72
CA GLN A 137 18.70 -10.01 -7.97
C GLN A 137 17.31 -9.94 -7.33
N LYS A 138 16.24 -10.21 -8.09
CA LYS A 138 14.86 -10.24 -7.57
C LYS A 138 14.71 -11.19 -6.37
N SER A 139 15.24 -12.42 -6.48
CA SER A 139 15.19 -13.42 -5.41
C SER A 139 15.93 -12.97 -4.14
N GLU A 140 17.12 -12.40 -4.30
CA GLU A 140 17.94 -11.89 -3.21
C GLU A 140 17.27 -10.74 -2.48
N ILE A 141 16.71 -9.79 -3.23
CA ILE A 141 15.97 -8.68 -2.65
C ILE A 141 14.78 -9.19 -1.83
N LEU A 142 14.03 -10.18 -2.34
CA LEU A 142 12.92 -10.80 -1.60
C LEU A 142 13.40 -11.49 -0.31
N ARG A 143 14.56 -12.15 -0.35
CA ARG A 143 15.17 -12.76 0.84
C ARG A 143 15.48 -11.70 1.89
N TYR A 144 16.08 -10.58 1.50
CA TYR A 144 16.38 -9.48 2.41
C TYR A 144 15.12 -8.85 3.01
N GLU A 145 14.05 -8.68 2.23
CA GLU A 145 12.77 -8.16 2.74
C GLU A 145 12.13 -9.13 3.74
N ARG A 146 12.09 -10.44 3.43
CA ARG A 146 11.56 -11.46 4.36
C ARG A 146 12.32 -11.46 5.68
N ASN A 147 13.66 -11.38 5.63
CA ASN A 147 14.50 -11.34 6.83
C ASN A 147 14.25 -10.07 7.65
N PHE A 148 14.09 -8.91 6.99
CA PHE A 148 13.72 -7.67 7.65
C PHE A 148 12.35 -7.79 8.34
N GLN A 149 11.32 -8.29 7.65
CA GLN A 149 9.98 -8.48 8.25
C GLN A 149 10.01 -9.44 9.45
N ARG A 150 10.73 -10.57 9.35
CA ARG A 150 10.91 -11.49 10.48
C ARG A 150 11.55 -10.80 11.68
N TYR A 151 12.58 -9.99 11.44
CA TYR A 151 13.23 -9.22 12.50
C TYR A 151 12.28 -8.19 13.13
N ILE A 152 11.53 -7.44 12.32
CA ILE A 152 10.52 -6.48 12.82
C ILE A 152 9.46 -7.17 13.66
N ASN A 153 8.90 -8.29 13.19
CA ASN A 153 7.91 -9.04 13.96
C ASN A 153 8.47 -9.52 15.31
N ASN A 154 9.74 -9.96 15.35
CA ASN A 154 10.37 -10.39 16.60
C ASN A 154 10.53 -9.24 17.60
N ILE A 155 10.91 -8.03 17.15
CA ILE A 155 11.03 -6.87 18.04
C ILE A 155 9.66 -6.32 18.48
N GLU A 156 8.62 -6.43 17.64
CA GLU A 156 7.23 -6.08 18.00
C GLU A 156 6.71 -7.01 19.10
N ILE A 157 6.92 -8.34 18.96
CA ILE A 157 6.57 -9.33 19.99
C ILE A 157 7.32 -9.05 21.30
N SER A 158 8.57 -8.59 21.20
CA SER A 158 9.42 -8.28 22.36
C SER A 158 8.95 -7.03 23.14
N SER A 159 7.90 -6.33 22.69
CA SER A 159 7.26 -5.20 23.40
C SER A 159 8.25 -4.13 23.87
N LEU A 160 9.21 -3.79 23.00
CA LEU A 160 10.25 -2.81 23.32
C LEU A 160 9.65 -1.41 23.57
N PRO A 161 10.28 -0.59 24.45
CA PRO A 161 9.95 0.83 24.55
C PRO A 161 10.04 1.53 23.18
N THR A 162 9.15 2.47 22.92
CA THR A 162 8.99 3.14 21.60
C THR A 162 10.30 3.67 21.02
N GLU A 163 11.13 4.33 21.83
CA GLU A 163 12.42 4.88 21.39
C GLU A 163 13.41 3.80 20.95
N LYS A 164 13.43 2.68 21.68
CA LYS A 164 14.26 1.51 21.36
C LYS A 164 13.75 0.79 20.11
N TYR A 165 12.43 0.67 19.97
CA TYR A 165 11.80 0.14 18.75
C TYR A 165 12.18 0.96 17.51
N ILE A 166 12.06 2.29 17.57
CA ILE A 166 12.42 3.18 16.45
C ILE A 166 13.89 3.01 16.07
N THR A 167 14.78 2.92 17.08
CA THR A 167 16.22 2.75 16.86
C THR A 167 16.54 1.44 16.17
N GLU A 168 16.01 0.31 16.66
CA GLU A 168 16.22 -1.01 16.05
C GLU A 168 15.57 -1.12 14.66
N TYR A 169 14.40 -0.51 14.47
CA TYR A 169 13.74 -0.45 13.16
C TYR A 169 14.61 0.27 12.11
N GLU A 170 15.13 1.47 12.43
CA GLU A 170 15.97 2.23 11.50
C GLU A 170 17.31 1.51 11.24
N LYS A 171 17.89 0.84 12.25
CA LYS A 171 19.08 0.02 12.08
C LYS A 171 18.84 -1.15 11.12
N ALA A 172 17.79 -1.94 11.36
CA ALA A 172 17.43 -3.08 10.51
C ALA A 172 17.10 -2.63 9.08
N LYS A 173 16.42 -1.50 8.93
CA LYS A 173 16.12 -0.87 7.64
C LYS A 173 17.40 -0.49 6.90
N ASN A 174 18.35 0.16 7.55
CA ASN A 174 19.63 0.54 6.92
C ASN A 174 20.43 -0.69 6.48
N ILE A 175 20.54 -1.72 7.32
CA ILE A 175 21.23 -2.98 6.97
C ILE A 175 20.61 -3.63 5.75
N ARG A 176 19.27 -3.74 5.72
CA ARG A 176 18.57 -4.31 4.56
C ARG A 176 18.83 -3.47 3.30
N ASN A 177 18.78 -2.14 3.43
CA ASN A 177 18.99 -1.22 2.33
C ASN A 177 20.39 -1.33 1.72
N GLU A 178 21.42 -1.47 2.55
CA GLU A 178 22.80 -1.67 2.09
C GLU A 178 22.95 -3.00 1.35
N LYS A 179 22.37 -4.09 1.88
CA LYS A 179 22.37 -5.40 1.22
C LYS A 179 21.63 -5.39 -0.13
N MET A 180 20.54 -4.63 -0.22
CA MET A 180 19.83 -4.46 -1.50
C MET A 180 20.65 -3.64 -2.50
N ARG A 181 21.39 -2.62 -2.06
CA ARG A 181 22.26 -1.83 -2.95
C ARG A 181 23.48 -2.62 -3.43
N SER A 182 24.04 -3.51 -2.61
CA SER A 182 25.26 -4.25 -2.95
C SER A 182 25.09 -5.27 -4.08
N ILE A 183 23.86 -5.66 -4.39
CA ILE A 183 23.55 -6.63 -5.46
C ILE A 183 23.16 -5.95 -6.77
N LEU A 184 23.10 -4.61 -6.80
CA LEU A 184 22.74 -3.83 -8.00
C LEU A 184 23.98 -3.41 -8.76
N THR A 185 23.86 -3.29 -10.08
CA THR A 185 24.93 -2.74 -10.93
C THR A 185 25.03 -1.23 -10.74
N ILE A 186 26.16 -0.65 -11.17
CA ILE A 186 26.37 0.81 -11.14
C ILE A 186 25.31 1.54 -11.95
N GLU A 187 24.89 0.98 -13.08
CA GLU A 187 23.83 1.56 -13.93
C GLU A 187 22.46 1.52 -13.24
N GLN A 188 22.12 0.40 -12.61
CA GLN A 188 20.90 0.28 -11.81
C GLN A 188 20.90 1.24 -10.60
N LEU A 189 22.06 1.46 -9.97
CA LEU A 189 22.21 2.42 -8.89
C LEU A 189 21.99 3.86 -9.36
N LYS A 190 22.42 4.23 -10.57
CA LYS A 190 22.15 5.56 -11.13
C LYS A 190 20.65 5.83 -11.29
N ILE A 191 19.89 4.84 -11.76
CA ILE A 191 18.42 4.92 -11.89
C ILE A 191 17.75 5.18 -10.53
N ILE A 192 18.36 4.72 -9.43
CA ILE A 192 17.84 4.88 -8.06
C ILE A 192 18.28 6.21 -7.44
N GLU A 193 19.38 6.79 -7.93
CA GLU A 193 20.04 7.96 -7.34
C GLU A 193 19.71 9.29 -8.05
N GLU A 194 19.09 9.25 -9.23
CA GLU A 194 18.51 10.40 -9.95
C GLU A 194 17.22 10.95 -9.27
#